data_AF-A0A349K4R1-F1
#
_entry.id   AF-A0A349K4R1-F1
#
_cell.length_a   1.000
_cell.length_b   1.000
_cell.length_c   1.000
_cell.angle_alpha   90.00
_cell.angle_beta   90.00
_cell.angle_gamma   90.00
#
_symmetry.space_group_name_H-M   'P 1'
#
loop_
_entity.id
_entity.type
_entity.pdbx_description
1 polymer ?
#
loop_
_entity_poly.entity_id
_entity_poly.type
_entity_poly.pdbx_seq_one_letter_code
_entity_poly.pdbx_strand_id
1 'polypeptide(L)'
;AEHISLLRDRVAELRHPPLGLDKVPHEKLEFFFDEIRNAPDRERLLAGLYRIALPALCESMRAYREETNPLADAPGLRVLRMVLPEVEAMTAWGEEACVALENSGPGEREDHTEWLEELRGWLAASGGLAGTEEEGNAPSPRYSTEEFRYNSTPQRDERFPDPYNMGVHAEEFLYDESFESRDKIFMMFYKRIREIDVPEMMASILYEIVTESGDEETGGRPWGFYRDMTRQLWDEARHAMMGEVGFARAGIDWPSKVMINFTWSKGLNEQLTPRERHAVLWFIEQGLMSKTGKRYEWEVGADSGDEFAQLIQDFDWADEVLHARIGRDWYVKDFGTVAAAADYGSSCWDKVVSDWEQWKKEGLTEHRNWWPDLYREVCRHRGEEPDPRVLAYDRSYAKTRADLQRIAASG
;
A
#
# COMPACT_ATOMS: atom_id res chain seq x y z
N ALA A 1 -8.34 2.85 9.71
CA ALA A 1 -9.45 3.84 9.64
C ALA A 1 -10.79 3.33 10.16
N GLU A 2 -11.12 2.04 10.06
CA GLU A 2 -12.38 1.49 10.60
C GLU A 2 -12.49 1.69 12.11
N HIS A 3 -11.44 1.38 12.88
CA HIS A 3 -11.40 1.66 14.32
C HIS A 3 -11.58 3.13 14.67
N ILE A 4 -10.92 4.03 13.92
CA ILE A 4 -11.05 5.47 14.11
C ILE A 4 -12.50 5.89 13.84
N SER A 5 -13.19 5.30 12.86
CA SER A 5 -14.60 5.59 12.58
C SER A 5 -15.49 5.18 13.76
N LEU A 6 -15.29 3.97 14.31
CA LEU A 6 -16.02 3.52 15.50
C LEU A 6 -15.81 4.45 16.71
N LEU A 7 -14.58 4.94 16.90
CA LEU A 7 -14.26 5.88 17.97
C LEU A 7 -14.87 7.27 17.72
N ARG A 8 -14.79 7.79 16.49
CA ARG A 8 -15.40 9.08 16.11
C ARG A 8 -16.91 9.06 16.30
N ASP A 9 -17.58 8.01 15.84
CA ASP A 9 -19.02 7.83 16.03
C ASP A 9 -19.36 7.79 17.51
N ARG A 10 -18.60 7.04 18.31
CA ARG A 10 -18.81 6.95 19.75
C ARG A 10 -18.62 8.30 20.45
N VAL A 11 -17.59 9.06 20.07
CA VAL A 11 -17.34 10.39 20.65
C VAL A 11 -18.46 11.36 20.30
N ALA A 12 -18.99 11.31 19.07
CA ALA A 12 -20.10 12.15 18.63
C ALA A 12 -21.42 11.88 19.39
N GLU A 13 -21.61 10.69 19.95
CA GLU A 13 -22.76 10.34 20.79
C GLU A 13 -22.67 10.88 22.22
N LEU A 14 -21.50 11.37 22.66
CA LEU A 14 -21.35 11.93 24.00
C LEU A 14 -22.08 13.27 24.13
N ARG A 15 -22.47 13.63 25.36
CA ARG A 15 -23.28 14.83 25.64
C ARG A 15 -22.61 16.14 25.15
N HIS A 16 -21.28 16.17 25.19
CA HIS A 16 -20.46 17.32 24.78
C HIS A 16 -19.28 16.79 23.95
N PRO A 17 -19.52 16.41 22.67
CA PRO A 17 -18.44 15.95 21.83
C PRO A 17 -17.45 17.11 21.63
N PRO A 18 -16.14 16.88 21.75
CA PRO A 18 -15.17 17.90 21.38
C PRO A 18 -15.36 18.28 19.91
N LEU A 19 -15.25 19.57 19.61
CA LEU A 19 -15.14 20.06 18.24
C LEU A 19 -13.72 19.76 17.72
N GLY A 20 -13.57 19.55 16.42
CA GLY A 20 -12.26 19.35 15.80
C GLY A 20 -11.62 17.98 16.06
N LEU A 21 -12.36 16.88 15.88
CA LEU A 21 -11.81 15.50 15.96
C LEU A 21 -10.75 15.19 14.88
N ASP A 22 -10.56 16.10 13.95
CA ASP A 22 -9.57 16.15 12.88
C ASP A 22 -8.33 16.99 13.25
N LYS A 23 -8.32 17.67 14.40
CA LYS A 23 -7.20 18.50 14.86
C LYS A 23 -6.31 17.74 15.85
N VAL A 24 -5.02 18.04 15.79
CA VAL A 24 -4.07 17.54 16.78
C VAL A 24 -4.37 18.22 18.12
N PRO A 25 -4.62 17.46 19.21
CA PRO A 25 -5.11 18.04 20.46
C PRO A 25 -4.02 18.78 21.27
N HIS A 26 -2.74 18.58 20.94
CA HIS A 26 -1.61 19.16 21.69
C HIS A 26 -0.37 19.36 20.81
N GLU A 27 0.28 20.52 20.90
CA GLU A 27 1.48 20.86 20.10
C GLU A 27 2.63 19.87 20.31
N LYS A 28 2.85 19.41 21.55
CA LYS A 28 3.91 18.42 21.83
C LYS A 28 3.60 17.02 21.30
N LEU A 29 2.31 16.70 21.13
CA LEU A 29 1.89 15.47 20.45
C LEU A 29 2.08 15.58 18.92
N GLU A 30 1.92 16.78 18.37
CA GLU A 30 2.27 17.07 16.96
C GLU A 30 3.76 16.82 16.73
N PHE A 31 4.65 17.39 17.56
CA PHE A 31 6.09 17.14 17.50
C PHE A 31 6.45 15.66 17.63
N PHE A 32 5.78 14.92 18.51
CA PHE A 32 5.98 13.47 18.64
C PHE A 32 5.75 12.72 17.31
N PHE A 33 4.62 12.98 16.64
CA PHE A 33 4.33 12.33 15.35
C PHE A 33 5.18 12.90 14.20
N ASP A 34 5.59 14.17 14.28
CA ASP A 34 6.49 14.78 13.31
C ASP A 34 7.90 14.19 13.38
N GLU A 35 8.43 13.90 14.57
CA GLU A 35 9.70 13.20 14.74
C GLU A 35 9.65 11.79 14.12
N ILE A 36 8.55 11.05 14.34
CA ILE A 36 8.35 9.74 13.71
C ILE A 36 8.26 9.87 12.19
N ARG A 37 7.47 10.82 11.68
CA ARG A 37 7.27 11.06 10.25
C ARG A 37 8.56 11.44 9.53
N ASN A 38 9.42 12.23 10.18
CA ASN A 38 10.71 12.67 9.63
C ASN A 38 11.88 11.72 9.94
N ALA A 39 11.61 10.55 10.52
CA ALA A 39 12.66 9.56 10.79
C ALA A 39 13.50 9.29 9.52
N PRO A 40 14.84 9.29 9.62
CA PRO A 40 15.72 9.29 8.46
C PRO A 40 15.79 7.93 7.75
N ASP A 41 15.28 6.86 8.37
CA ASP A 41 15.33 5.50 7.87
C ASP A 41 14.10 4.69 8.34
N ARG A 42 13.92 3.54 7.68
CA ARG A 42 12.78 2.64 7.93
C ARG A 42 12.83 2.02 9.33
N GLU A 43 14.03 1.78 9.86
CA GLU A 43 14.24 1.16 11.17
C GLU A 43 13.72 2.07 12.28
N ARG A 44 14.08 3.36 12.26
CA ARG A 44 13.59 4.39 13.19
C ARG A 44 12.10 4.64 13.01
N LEU A 45 11.60 4.74 11.77
CA LEU A 45 10.17 4.90 11.51
C LEU A 45 9.35 3.77 12.15
N LEU A 46 9.75 2.52 11.92
CA LEU A 46 9.07 1.36 12.48
C LEU A 46 9.19 1.31 14.00
N ALA A 47 10.37 1.58 14.56
CA ALA A 47 10.55 1.59 16.01
C ALA A 47 9.70 2.69 16.69
N GLY A 48 9.67 3.90 16.12
CA GLY A 48 8.81 4.98 16.63
C GLY A 48 7.33 4.62 16.62
N LEU A 49 6.84 4.02 15.54
CA LEU A 49 5.44 3.57 15.43
C LEU A 49 5.12 2.40 16.36
N TYR A 50 5.90 1.33 16.31
CA TYR A 50 5.56 0.04 16.91
C TYR A 50 6.09 -0.16 18.33
N ARG A 51 7.15 0.56 18.73
CA ARG A 51 7.70 0.49 20.10
C ARG A 51 7.31 1.66 20.99
N ILE A 52 6.82 2.76 20.40
CA ILE A 52 6.39 3.95 21.17
C ILE A 52 4.92 4.29 20.92
N ALA A 53 4.53 4.66 19.69
CA ALA A 53 3.20 5.23 19.43
C ALA A 53 2.04 4.23 19.67
N LEU A 54 2.09 3.04 19.06
CA LEU A 54 1.04 2.03 19.25
C LEU A 54 1.02 1.43 20.66
N PRO A 55 2.17 1.17 21.32
CA PRO A 55 2.17 0.82 22.74
C PRO A 55 1.52 1.87 23.64
N ALA A 56 1.84 3.16 23.45
CA ALA A 56 1.20 4.24 24.20
C ALA A 56 -0.32 4.29 23.95
N LEU A 57 -0.76 3.97 22.72
CA LEU A 57 -2.18 3.84 22.40
C LEU A 57 -2.84 2.66 23.13
N CYS A 58 -2.18 1.50 23.18
CA CYS A 58 -2.66 0.35 23.93
C CYS A 58 -2.75 0.66 25.43
N GLU A 59 -1.74 1.30 26.00
CA GLU A 59 -1.71 1.70 27.42
C GLU A 59 -2.84 2.66 27.75
N SER A 60 -3.05 3.71 26.93
CA SER A 60 -4.16 4.64 27.07
C SER A 60 -5.53 3.95 26.99
N MET A 61 -5.72 3.03 26.04
CA MET A 61 -6.95 2.25 25.93
C MET A 61 -7.17 1.33 27.15
N ARG A 62 -6.11 0.73 27.71
CA ARG A 62 -6.21 -0.10 28.92
C ARG A 62 -6.56 0.73 30.15
N ALA A 63 -5.89 1.85 30.36
CA ALA A 63 -6.19 2.78 31.44
C ALA A 63 -7.66 3.25 31.38
N TYR A 64 -8.12 3.70 30.20
CA TYR A 64 -9.52 4.08 30.01
C TYR A 64 -10.51 2.97 30.39
N ARG A 65 -10.20 1.71 30.02
CA ARG A 65 -11.05 0.55 30.38
C ARG A 65 -11.10 0.28 31.88
N GLU A 66 -10.03 0.57 32.60
CA GLU A 66 -9.94 0.37 34.06
C GLU A 66 -10.64 1.48 34.84
N GLU A 67 -10.57 2.72 34.35
CA GLU A 67 -11.06 3.91 35.04
C GLU A 67 -12.54 4.24 34.75
N THR A 68 -13.03 3.92 33.55
CA THR A 68 -14.40 4.27 33.15
C THR A 68 -15.46 3.47 33.92
N ASN A 69 -16.66 4.04 34.09
CA ASN A 69 -17.75 3.33 34.75
C ASN A 69 -18.35 2.27 33.81
N PRO A 70 -18.32 0.97 34.18
CA PRO A 70 -18.68 -0.11 33.27
C PRO A 70 -20.16 -0.16 32.88
N LEU A 71 -21.05 0.43 33.69
CA LEU A 71 -22.48 0.51 33.38
C LEU A 71 -22.78 1.74 32.53
N ALA A 72 -22.24 2.90 32.89
CA ALA A 72 -22.54 4.16 32.22
C ALA A 72 -21.89 4.26 30.83
N ASP A 73 -20.67 3.75 30.67
CA ASP A 73 -19.96 3.73 29.39
C ASP A 73 -19.79 2.30 28.84
N ALA A 74 -20.79 1.45 29.06
CA ALA A 74 -20.88 0.15 28.41
C ALA A 74 -20.68 0.21 26.87
N PRO A 75 -21.14 1.26 26.14
CA PRO A 75 -20.86 1.41 24.70
C PRO A 75 -19.38 1.68 24.38
N GLY A 76 -18.68 2.55 25.10
CA GLY A 76 -17.25 2.80 24.88
C GLY A 76 -16.41 1.55 25.14
N LEU A 77 -16.70 0.86 26.24
CA LEU A 77 -16.09 -0.44 26.54
C LEU A 77 -16.36 -1.51 25.47
N ARG A 78 -17.52 -1.46 24.80
CA ARG A 78 -17.81 -2.38 23.67
C ARG A 78 -16.91 -2.08 22.48
N VAL A 79 -16.68 -0.81 22.14
CA VAL A 79 -15.76 -0.42 21.07
C VAL A 79 -14.35 -0.90 21.38
N LEU A 80 -13.84 -0.65 22.60
CA LEU A 80 -12.48 -1.05 22.98
C LEU A 80 -12.27 -2.56 23.05
N ARG A 81 -13.32 -3.37 23.28
CA ARG A 81 -13.22 -4.84 23.17
C ARG A 81 -12.90 -5.33 21.75
N MET A 82 -13.22 -4.53 20.73
CA MET A 82 -12.92 -4.86 19.33
C MET A 82 -11.58 -4.24 18.92
N VAL A 83 -11.37 -2.96 19.25
CA VAL A 83 -10.18 -2.21 18.80
C VAL A 83 -8.90 -2.67 19.49
N LEU A 84 -8.90 -2.84 20.82
CA LEU A 84 -7.66 -3.09 21.56
C LEU A 84 -6.93 -4.37 21.10
N PRO A 85 -7.59 -5.54 20.95
CA PRO A 85 -6.89 -6.75 20.50
C PRO A 85 -6.24 -6.61 19.11
N GLU A 86 -6.82 -5.83 18.21
CA GLU A 86 -6.26 -5.58 16.89
C GLU A 86 -5.05 -4.65 16.96
N VAL A 87 -5.09 -3.59 17.78
CA VAL A 87 -3.92 -2.74 18.02
C VAL A 87 -2.79 -3.51 18.73
N GLU A 88 -3.13 -4.40 19.68
CA GLU A 88 -2.15 -5.30 20.32
C GLU A 88 -1.49 -6.24 19.30
N ALA A 89 -2.26 -6.77 18.35
CA ALA A 89 -1.73 -7.59 17.26
C ALA A 89 -0.83 -6.77 16.31
N MET A 90 -1.19 -5.52 16.00
CA MET A 90 -0.34 -4.60 15.23
C MET A 90 0.98 -4.32 15.94
N THR A 91 0.95 -4.07 17.26
CA THR A 91 2.16 -3.89 18.08
C THR A 91 3.03 -5.15 18.07
N ALA A 92 2.44 -6.34 18.24
CA ALA A 92 3.20 -7.60 18.23
C ALA A 92 3.88 -7.84 16.88
N TRP A 93 3.15 -7.70 15.77
CA TRP A 93 3.72 -7.81 14.42
C TRP A 93 4.83 -6.79 14.17
N GLY A 94 4.62 -5.55 14.62
CA GLY A 94 5.60 -4.48 14.48
C GLY A 94 6.89 -4.72 15.23
N GLU A 95 6.82 -5.32 16.43
CA GLU A 95 8.01 -5.74 17.17
C GLU A 95 8.76 -6.84 16.43
N GLU A 96 8.06 -7.84 15.89
CA GLU A 96 8.68 -8.88 15.05
C GLU A 96 9.39 -8.27 13.83
N ALA A 97 8.79 -7.27 13.19
CA ALA A 97 9.39 -6.54 12.08
C ALA A 97 10.64 -5.75 12.50
N CYS A 98 10.60 -5.06 13.64
CA CYS A 98 11.76 -4.34 14.18
C CYS A 98 12.92 -5.31 14.46
N VAL A 99 12.64 -6.44 15.13
CA VAL A 99 13.65 -7.48 15.42
C VAL A 99 14.21 -8.08 14.15
N ALA A 100 13.38 -8.33 13.13
CA ALA A 100 13.84 -8.84 11.84
C ALA A 100 14.82 -7.87 11.16
N LEU A 101 14.55 -6.56 11.18
CA LEU A 101 15.44 -5.54 10.61
C LEU A 101 16.76 -5.42 11.39
N GLU A 102 16.70 -5.45 12.72
CA GLU A 102 17.90 -5.42 13.58
C GLU A 102 18.84 -6.61 13.36
N ASN A 103 18.29 -7.76 12.96
CA ASN A 103 19.05 -8.96 12.63
C ASN A 103 19.62 -8.93 11.20
N SER A 104 19.04 -8.14 10.29
CA SER A 104 19.43 -8.05 8.88
C SER A 104 20.65 -7.16 8.63
N GLY A 105 21.12 -6.36 9.59
CA GLY A 105 22.34 -5.57 9.42
C GLY A 105 22.87 -4.87 10.67
N PRO A 106 24.17 -4.57 10.74
CA PRO A 106 24.78 -3.85 11.85
C PRO A 106 24.57 -2.33 11.69
N GLY A 107 23.34 -1.85 11.84
CA GLY A 107 23.07 -0.41 11.95
C GLY A 107 23.69 0.20 13.22
N GLU A 108 24.01 1.49 13.20
CA GLU A 108 24.49 2.23 14.38
C GLU A 108 23.40 2.25 15.46
N ARG A 109 23.62 1.51 16.57
CA ARG A 109 22.58 1.23 17.59
C ARG A 109 22.47 2.28 18.70
N GLU A 110 23.53 3.04 18.97
CA GLU A 110 23.57 3.98 20.11
C GLU A 110 22.63 5.18 19.89
N ASP A 111 22.66 5.79 18.70
CA ASP A 111 21.79 6.91 18.32
C ASP A 111 20.29 6.53 18.32
N HIS A 112 19.99 5.26 18.05
CA HIS A 112 18.62 4.75 18.00
C HIS A 112 17.95 4.70 19.38
N THR A 113 18.67 4.27 20.42
CA THR A 113 18.09 4.16 21.77
C THR A 113 17.83 5.53 22.37
N GLU A 114 18.74 6.49 22.17
CA GLU A 114 18.56 7.86 22.64
C GLU A 114 17.34 8.52 22.01
N TRP A 115 17.16 8.37 20.69
CA TRP A 115 16.00 8.91 19.99
C TRP A 115 14.67 8.31 20.47
N LEU A 116 14.62 7.01 20.79
CA LEU A 116 13.40 6.41 21.37
C LEU A 116 13.06 6.99 22.75
N GLU A 117 14.07 7.33 23.56
CA GLU A 117 13.84 8.02 24.84
C GLU A 117 13.39 9.48 24.63
N GLU A 118 13.89 10.16 23.59
CA GLU A 118 13.37 11.48 23.20
C GLU A 118 11.89 11.40 22.77
N LEU A 119 11.50 10.38 22.00
CA LEU A 119 10.09 10.14 21.66
C LEU A 119 9.21 9.94 22.91
N ARG A 120 9.70 9.20 23.92
CA ARG A 120 9.01 9.10 25.23
C ARG A 120 8.93 10.47 25.92
N GLY A 121 9.98 11.26 25.84
CA GLY A 121 10.03 12.63 26.34
C GLY A 121 8.97 13.54 25.71
N TRP A 122 8.76 13.45 24.39
CA TRP A 122 7.70 14.18 23.69
C TRP A 122 6.29 13.78 24.15
N LEU A 123 6.03 12.47 24.32
CA LEU A 123 4.76 11.99 24.89
C LEU A 123 4.56 12.46 26.34
N ALA A 124 5.59 12.41 27.18
CA ALA A 124 5.52 12.93 28.54
C ALA A 124 5.22 14.45 28.56
N ALA A 125 5.82 15.20 27.63
CA ALA A 125 5.57 16.62 27.45
C ALA A 125 4.17 16.95 26.90
N SER A 126 3.39 15.96 26.45
CA SER A 126 1.98 16.11 26.12
C SER A 126 1.02 15.61 27.21
N GLY A 127 1.51 15.27 28.40
CA GLY A 127 0.70 14.65 29.47
C GLY A 127 0.32 13.20 29.14
N GLY A 128 1.19 12.49 28.41
CA GLY A 128 0.92 11.18 27.83
C GLY A 128 0.04 11.28 26.58
N LEU A 129 -0.35 10.12 26.04
CA LEU A 129 -1.23 10.09 24.86
C LEU A 129 -2.65 10.57 25.16
N ALA A 130 -3.13 10.31 26.39
CA ALA A 130 -4.45 10.75 26.84
C ALA A 130 -4.47 12.23 27.27
N GLY A 131 -3.32 12.87 27.45
CA GLY A 131 -3.22 14.25 27.93
C GLY A 131 -3.71 14.45 29.37
N THR A 132 -3.66 13.40 30.19
CA THR A 132 -4.19 13.40 31.57
C THR A 132 -3.10 13.47 32.64
N GLU A 133 -1.85 13.29 32.27
CA GLU A 133 -0.70 13.31 33.18
C GLU A 133 -0.08 14.71 33.31
N GLU A 134 0.77 14.92 34.30
CA GLU A 134 1.54 16.17 34.44
C GLU A 134 2.55 16.30 33.31
N GLU A 135 2.54 17.43 32.60
CA GLU A 135 3.43 17.67 31.47
C GLU A 135 4.91 17.72 31.91
N GLY A 136 5.71 16.87 31.27
CA GLY A 136 7.16 16.86 31.43
C GLY A 136 7.90 17.94 30.62
N ASN A 137 9.23 17.92 30.68
CA ASN A 137 10.05 18.77 29.83
C ASN A 137 10.12 18.19 28.40
N ALA A 138 9.85 19.03 27.41
CA ALA A 138 10.01 18.68 26.00
C ALA A 138 11.51 18.53 25.62
N PRO A 139 11.88 17.48 24.87
CA PRO A 139 13.17 17.38 24.19
C PRO A 139 13.37 18.47 23.12
N SER A 140 14.54 18.47 22.48
CA SER A 140 14.77 19.26 21.27
C SER A 140 14.40 18.43 20.03
N PRO A 141 13.74 19.00 19.00
CA PRO A 141 13.46 18.27 17.76
C PRO A 141 14.76 17.82 17.09
N ARG A 142 14.83 16.55 16.68
CA ARG A 142 16.01 15.95 16.07
C ARG A 142 15.81 15.84 14.57
N TYR A 143 14.68 15.27 14.13
CA TYR A 143 14.39 15.05 12.72
C TYR A 143 13.29 15.96 12.17
N SER A 144 12.43 16.54 13.02
CA SER A 144 11.35 17.42 12.59
C SER A 144 11.71 18.90 12.62
N THR A 145 13.00 19.24 12.43
CA THR A 145 13.45 20.65 12.36
C THR A 145 13.14 21.29 11.00
N GLU A 146 12.95 20.46 9.98
CA GLU A 146 12.51 20.86 8.65
C GLU A 146 11.11 20.30 8.36
N GLU A 147 10.39 20.93 7.43
CA GLU A 147 9.11 20.44 6.96
C GLU A 147 9.28 19.11 6.22
N PHE A 148 8.45 18.12 6.57
CA PHE A 148 8.46 16.82 5.89
C PHE A 148 8.13 16.99 4.40
N ARG A 149 8.96 16.39 3.54
CA ARG A 149 8.73 16.35 2.10
C ARG A 149 8.63 14.91 1.64
N TYR A 150 7.46 14.56 1.11
CA TYR A 150 7.25 13.27 0.47
C TYR A 150 8.23 13.10 -0.70
N ASN A 151 8.93 11.98 -0.72
CA ASN A 151 9.77 11.56 -1.84
C ASN A 151 8.94 10.70 -2.80
N SER A 152 8.70 11.22 -4.01
CA SER A 152 7.88 10.58 -5.03
C SER A 152 8.53 9.35 -5.68
N THR A 153 9.84 9.15 -5.51
CA THR A 153 10.57 8.01 -6.06
C THR A 153 10.48 6.80 -5.11
N PRO A 154 9.83 5.70 -5.51
CA PRO A 154 9.77 4.48 -4.72
C PRO A 154 11.15 3.84 -4.57
N GLN A 155 11.32 3.03 -3.53
CA GLN A 155 12.55 2.29 -3.27
C GLN A 155 12.24 0.80 -3.12
N ARG A 156 13.22 -0.03 -3.46
CA ARG A 156 13.15 -1.46 -3.25
C ARG A 156 14.45 -1.92 -2.59
N ASP A 157 14.36 -2.91 -1.71
CA ASP A 157 15.54 -3.54 -1.13
C ASP A 157 16.05 -4.68 -2.01
N GLU A 158 17.07 -5.41 -1.53
CA GLU A 158 17.72 -6.49 -2.27
C GLU A 158 16.79 -7.61 -2.75
N ARG A 159 15.57 -7.74 -2.22
CA ARG A 159 14.58 -8.74 -2.66
C ARG A 159 14.02 -8.45 -4.05
N PHE A 160 14.21 -7.23 -4.55
CA PHE A 160 13.64 -6.75 -5.81
C PHE A 160 14.77 -6.36 -6.78
N PRO A 161 15.42 -7.35 -7.41
CA PRO A 161 16.48 -7.05 -8.37
C PRO A 161 15.91 -6.35 -9.61
N ASP A 162 16.75 -5.49 -10.21
CA ASP A 162 16.46 -4.80 -11.48
C ASP A 162 15.09 -4.07 -11.45
N PRO A 163 14.91 -3.06 -10.58
CA PRO A 163 13.61 -2.43 -10.31
C PRO A 163 13.12 -1.51 -11.46
N TYR A 164 13.81 -1.51 -12.60
CA TYR A 164 13.41 -0.86 -13.84
C TYR A 164 13.05 -1.88 -14.95
N ASN A 165 13.11 -3.19 -14.67
CA ASN A 165 12.87 -4.21 -15.67
C ASN A 165 11.39 -4.31 -16.06
N MET A 166 11.13 -4.17 -17.35
CA MET A 166 9.80 -4.29 -17.96
C MET A 166 9.81 -5.36 -19.08
N GLY A 167 10.76 -6.30 -19.00
CA GLY A 167 11.11 -7.28 -20.03
C GLY A 167 10.11 -8.41 -20.29
N VAL A 168 9.04 -8.50 -19.49
CA VAL A 168 8.00 -9.54 -19.62
C VAL A 168 6.62 -8.90 -19.50
N HIS A 169 5.82 -8.99 -20.55
CA HIS A 169 4.43 -8.52 -20.54
C HIS A 169 3.52 -9.59 -19.93
N ALA A 170 3.04 -9.40 -18.70
CA ALA A 170 2.28 -10.45 -18.01
C ALA A 170 0.87 -10.61 -18.60
N GLU A 171 0.22 -9.51 -18.98
CA GLU A 171 -1.14 -9.52 -19.51
C GLU A 171 -1.21 -10.15 -20.91
N GLU A 172 -0.26 -9.89 -21.81
CA GLU A 172 -0.24 -10.54 -23.13
C GLU A 172 -0.10 -12.06 -23.00
N PHE A 173 0.73 -12.55 -22.07
CA PHE A 173 0.82 -13.99 -21.77
C PHE A 173 -0.49 -14.55 -21.20
N LEU A 174 -1.08 -13.84 -20.23
CA LEU A 174 -2.30 -14.28 -19.55
C LEU A 174 -3.47 -14.44 -20.53
N TYR A 175 -3.60 -13.55 -21.52
CA TYR A 175 -4.70 -13.57 -22.47
C TYR A 175 -4.45 -14.41 -23.74
N ASP A 176 -3.23 -14.91 -23.95
CA ASP A 176 -2.95 -15.81 -25.07
C ASP A 176 -3.61 -17.17 -24.83
N GLU A 177 -4.62 -17.51 -25.64
CA GLU A 177 -5.39 -18.76 -25.54
C GLU A 177 -4.55 -20.02 -25.81
N SER A 178 -3.35 -19.87 -26.36
CA SER A 178 -2.46 -20.99 -26.66
C SER A 178 -1.65 -21.47 -25.45
N PHE A 179 -1.63 -20.72 -24.34
CA PHE A 179 -1.01 -21.15 -23.08
C PHE A 179 -2.04 -21.76 -22.13
N GLU A 180 -1.63 -22.79 -21.39
CA GLU A 180 -2.48 -23.48 -20.43
C GLU A 180 -2.67 -22.66 -19.15
N SER A 181 -3.86 -22.76 -18.53
CA SER A 181 -4.18 -22.08 -17.29
C SER A 181 -3.18 -22.39 -16.16
N ARG A 182 -2.66 -23.62 -16.11
CA ARG A 182 -1.65 -24.06 -15.12
C ARG A 182 -0.32 -23.31 -15.19
N ASP A 183 -0.02 -22.64 -16.30
CA ASP A 183 1.18 -21.83 -16.47
C ASP A 183 0.86 -20.34 -16.32
N LYS A 184 -0.34 -19.93 -16.73
CA LYS A 184 -0.85 -18.56 -16.57
C LYS A 184 -0.93 -18.12 -15.11
N ILE A 185 -1.17 -19.03 -14.16
CA ILE A 185 -1.23 -18.67 -12.73
C ILE A 185 0.05 -17.98 -12.23
N PHE A 186 1.22 -18.27 -12.81
CA PHE A 186 2.46 -17.61 -12.41
C PHE A 186 2.53 -16.15 -12.88
N MET A 187 1.91 -15.82 -14.01
CA MET A 187 1.70 -14.43 -14.41
C MET A 187 0.66 -13.76 -13.51
N MET A 188 -0.35 -14.49 -13.03
CA MET A 188 -1.31 -13.93 -12.06
C MET A 188 -0.64 -13.63 -10.71
N PHE A 189 0.18 -14.55 -10.18
CA PHE A 189 0.94 -14.30 -8.95
C PHE A 189 1.90 -13.11 -9.11
N TYR A 190 2.58 -13.01 -10.26
CA TYR A 190 3.41 -11.84 -10.60
C TYR A 190 2.58 -10.54 -10.62
N LYS A 191 1.42 -10.54 -11.30
CA LYS A 191 0.51 -9.38 -11.34
C LYS A 191 0.09 -8.94 -9.95
N ARG A 192 -0.22 -9.90 -9.07
CA ARG A 192 -0.57 -9.61 -7.66
C ARG A 192 0.60 -8.98 -6.92
N ILE A 193 1.81 -9.57 -6.93
CA ILE A 193 2.97 -8.93 -6.26
C ILE A 193 3.22 -7.51 -6.78
N ARG A 194 3.10 -7.29 -8.11
CA ARG A 194 3.27 -5.96 -8.73
C ARG A 194 2.30 -4.91 -8.18
N GLU A 195 1.17 -5.32 -7.60
CA GLU A 195 0.24 -4.39 -6.95
C GLU A 195 0.85 -3.69 -5.73
N ILE A 196 2.06 -4.04 -5.27
CA ILE A 196 2.85 -3.24 -4.32
C ILE A 196 3.04 -1.78 -4.78
N ASP A 197 3.02 -1.52 -6.08
CA ASP A 197 3.08 -0.16 -6.63
C ASP A 197 1.81 0.67 -6.31
N VAL A 198 0.67 0.01 -6.13
CA VAL A 198 -0.62 0.67 -5.89
C VAL A 198 -0.66 1.36 -4.52
N PRO A 199 -0.38 0.72 -3.37
CA PRO A 199 -0.38 1.39 -2.09
C PRO A 199 0.69 2.50 -2.01
N GLU A 200 1.82 2.35 -2.69
CA GLU A 200 2.86 3.41 -2.77
C GLU A 200 2.34 4.67 -3.46
N MET A 201 1.66 4.50 -4.59
CA MET A 201 1.02 5.61 -5.30
C MET A 201 -0.18 6.14 -4.51
N MET A 202 -1.04 5.29 -3.94
CA MET A 202 -2.20 5.73 -3.18
C MET A 202 -1.83 6.51 -1.91
N ALA A 203 -0.75 6.12 -1.22
CA ALA A 203 -0.24 6.85 -0.07
C ALA A 203 0.10 8.30 -0.43
N SER A 204 0.66 8.53 -1.63
CA SER A 204 0.96 9.87 -2.13
C SER A 204 -0.30 10.69 -2.43
N ILE A 205 -1.39 10.07 -2.91
CA ILE A 205 -2.68 10.73 -3.08
C ILE A 205 -3.20 11.22 -1.72
N LEU A 206 -3.19 10.32 -0.72
CA LEU A 206 -3.67 10.63 0.63
C LEU A 206 -2.85 11.75 1.27
N TYR A 207 -1.52 11.66 1.21
CA TYR A 207 -0.63 12.68 1.75
C TYR A 207 -0.84 14.04 1.06
N GLU A 208 -0.72 14.08 -0.27
CA GLU A 208 -0.73 15.36 -0.99
C GLU A 208 -2.11 16.03 -0.94
N ILE A 209 -3.22 15.28 -1.03
CA ILE A 209 -4.57 15.86 -0.89
C ILE A 209 -4.76 16.50 0.49
N VAL A 210 -4.30 15.84 1.56
CA VAL A 210 -4.36 16.42 2.92
C VAL A 210 -3.52 17.69 2.99
N THR A 211 -2.30 17.67 2.47
CA THR A 211 -1.41 18.84 2.54
C THR A 211 -1.91 20.01 1.69
N GLU A 212 -2.52 19.76 0.53
CA GLU A 212 -2.99 20.80 -0.39
C GLU A 212 -4.31 21.43 0.06
N SER A 213 -5.23 20.60 0.57
CA SER A 213 -6.62 21.01 0.82
C SER A 213 -6.93 21.21 2.30
N GLY A 214 -6.03 20.81 3.20
CA GLY A 214 -6.23 20.86 4.64
C GLY A 214 -7.23 19.82 5.16
N ASP A 215 -7.76 20.10 6.35
CA ASP A 215 -8.80 19.31 7.01
C ASP A 215 -10.20 19.59 6.43
N GLU A 216 -11.23 18.88 6.92
CA GLU A 216 -12.59 19.03 6.42
C GLU A 216 -13.15 20.45 6.66
N GLU A 217 -12.73 21.13 7.73
CA GLU A 217 -13.12 22.50 8.05
C GLU A 217 -12.52 23.55 7.08
N THR A 218 -11.36 23.26 6.50
CA THR A 218 -10.62 24.15 5.59
C THR A 218 -10.84 23.86 4.11
N GLY A 219 -11.73 22.91 3.78
CA GLY A 219 -12.10 22.55 2.41
C GLY A 219 -11.48 21.23 1.91
N GLY A 220 -10.81 20.49 2.80
CA GLY A 220 -10.31 19.15 2.56
C GLY A 220 -11.40 18.10 2.34
N ARG A 221 -10.96 16.87 2.05
CA ARG A 221 -11.88 15.73 1.86
C ARG A 221 -12.50 15.30 3.20
N PRO A 222 -13.77 14.85 3.22
CA PRO A 222 -14.42 14.42 4.46
C PRO A 222 -13.81 13.11 4.99
N TRP A 223 -13.96 12.82 6.28
CA TRP A 223 -13.42 11.59 6.90
C TRP A 223 -13.74 10.29 6.14
N GLY A 224 -14.94 10.20 5.56
CA GLY A 224 -15.36 9.05 4.74
C GLY A 224 -14.43 8.75 3.57
N PHE A 225 -13.85 9.79 2.95
CA PHE A 225 -12.86 9.63 1.88
C PHE A 225 -11.61 8.91 2.40
N TYR A 226 -11.03 9.39 3.50
CA TYR A 226 -9.83 8.78 4.08
C TYR A 226 -10.09 7.36 4.55
N ARG A 227 -11.27 7.09 5.13
CA ARG A 227 -11.66 5.74 5.52
C ARG A 227 -11.68 4.79 4.32
N ASP A 228 -12.34 5.18 3.24
CA ASP A 228 -12.51 4.31 2.09
C ASP A 228 -11.19 4.14 1.30
N MET A 229 -10.45 5.23 1.08
CA MET A 229 -9.15 5.19 0.39
C MET A 229 -8.09 4.41 1.17
N THR A 230 -8.06 4.50 2.50
CA THR A 230 -7.13 3.69 3.32
C THR A 230 -7.55 2.22 3.38
N ARG A 231 -8.85 1.92 3.28
CA ARG A 231 -9.35 0.55 3.13
C ARG A 231 -8.81 -0.07 1.84
N GLN A 232 -9.02 0.62 0.73
CA GLN A 232 -8.50 0.16 -0.56
C GLN A 232 -6.98 0.03 -0.55
N LEU A 233 -6.24 1.02 -0.03
CA LEU A 233 -4.78 0.95 0.08
C LEU A 233 -4.31 -0.34 0.79
N TRP A 234 -4.98 -0.73 1.88
CA TRP A 234 -4.68 -1.97 2.58
C TRP A 234 -5.05 -3.22 1.77
N ASP A 235 -6.17 -3.20 1.06
CA ASP A 235 -6.59 -4.30 0.20
C ASP A 235 -5.55 -4.57 -0.90
N GLU A 236 -5.00 -3.52 -1.54
CA GLU A 236 -3.94 -3.66 -2.55
C GLU A 236 -2.60 -4.15 -1.97
N ALA A 237 -2.23 -3.69 -0.76
CA ALA A 237 -1.06 -4.24 -0.06
C ALA A 237 -1.24 -5.74 0.22
N ARG A 238 -2.46 -6.14 0.62
CA ARG A 238 -2.80 -7.55 0.85
C ARG A 238 -2.81 -8.35 -0.45
N HIS A 239 -3.28 -7.79 -1.57
CA HIS A 239 -3.21 -8.46 -2.86
C HIS A 239 -1.75 -8.75 -3.27
N ALA A 240 -0.84 -7.81 -3.04
CA ALA A 240 0.59 -8.05 -3.23
C ALA A 240 1.11 -9.24 -2.41
N MET A 241 0.72 -9.33 -1.14
CA MET A 241 1.06 -10.48 -0.28
C MET A 241 0.47 -11.80 -0.80
N MET A 242 -0.74 -11.79 -1.37
CA MET A 242 -1.33 -13.01 -1.97
C MET A 242 -0.47 -13.55 -3.11
N GLY A 243 0.09 -12.67 -3.95
CA GLY A 243 1.00 -13.05 -5.02
C GLY A 243 2.29 -13.68 -4.49
N GLU A 244 2.87 -13.09 -3.44
CA GLU A 244 4.08 -13.61 -2.76
C GLU A 244 3.83 -15.01 -2.20
N VAL A 245 2.71 -15.19 -1.49
CA VAL A 245 2.31 -16.51 -0.98
C VAL A 245 2.08 -17.51 -2.12
N GLY A 246 1.56 -17.07 -3.27
CA GLY A 246 1.39 -17.90 -4.46
C GLY A 246 2.71 -18.52 -4.93
N PHE A 247 3.76 -17.71 -5.08
CA PHE A 247 5.09 -18.24 -5.42
C PHE A 247 5.69 -19.11 -4.32
N ALA A 248 5.58 -18.70 -3.05
CA ALA A 248 6.11 -19.46 -1.92
C ALA A 248 5.47 -20.86 -1.85
N ARG A 249 4.16 -20.97 -2.08
CA ARG A 249 3.43 -22.25 -2.15
C ARG A 249 3.87 -23.13 -3.30
N ALA A 250 4.24 -22.53 -4.44
CA ALA A 250 4.83 -23.24 -5.57
C ALA A 250 6.31 -23.62 -5.36
N GLY A 251 6.87 -23.31 -4.18
CA GLY A 251 8.28 -23.52 -3.84
C GLY A 251 9.23 -22.59 -4.59
N ILE A 252 8.72 -21.55 -5.24
CA ILE A 252 9.50 -20.62 -6.05
C ILE A 252 10.01 -19.49 -5.17
N ASP A 253 11.33 -19.34 -5.13
CA ASP A 253 12.01 -18.17 -4.60
C ASP A 253 11.86 -17.00 -5.58
N TRP A 254 10.71 -16.32 -5.53
CA TRP A 254 10.37 -15.26 -6.47
C TRP A 254 11.43 -14.14 -6.58
N PRO A 255 12.12 -13.69 -5.50
CA PRO A 255 13.14 -12.65 -5.58
C PRO A 255 14.24 -12.96 -6.60
N SER A 256 14.60 -14.23 -6.80
CA SER A 256 15.63 -14.64 -7.76
C SER A 256 15.10 -14.96 -9.16
N LYS A 257 13.77 -14.94 -9.38
CA LYS A 257 13.13 -15.45 -10.60
C LYS A 257 12.33 -14.42 -11.37
N VAL A 258 11.76 -13.42 -10.70
CA VAL A 258 10.90 -12.40 -11.34
C VAL A 258 11.41 -11.01 -11.02
N MET A 259 11.19 -10.06 -11.94
CA MET A 259 11.61 -8.68 -11.76
C MET A 259 10.39 -7.82 -11.45
N ILE A 260 10.21 -7.50 -10.17
CA ILE A 260 9.15 -6.63 -9.66
C ILE A 260 9.70 -5.20 -9.64
N ASN A 261 9.33 -4.43 -10.66
CA ASN A 261 9.76 -3.04 -10.82
C ASN A 261 8.84 -2.06 -10.07
N PHE A 262 9.24 -0.79 -9.97
CA PHE A 262 8.43 0.31 -9.38
C PHE A 262 7.98 1.35 -10.42
N THR A 263 8.18 1.04 -11.71
CA THR A 263 8.17 2.05 -12.77
C THR A 263 6.80 2.69 -12.94
N TRP A 264 5.73 1.97 -12.60
CA TRP A 264 4.38 2.49 -12.64
C TRP A 264 4.15 3.53 -11.53
N SER A 265 4.41 3.18 -10.26
CA SER A 265 4.22 4.13 -9.14
C SER A 265 5.14 5.35 -9.29
N LYS A 266 6.39 5.15 -9.69
CA LYS A 266 7.33 6.25 -10.02
C LYS A 266 6.78 7.18 -11.10
N GLY A 267 6.34 6.62 -12.23
CA GLY A 267 5.83 7.40 -13.36
C GLY A 267 4.58 8.22 -12.97
N LEU A 268 3.67 7.62 -12.21
CA LEU A 268 2.48 8.32 -11.71
C LEU A 268 2.84 9.42 -10.71
N ASN A 269 3.70 9.14 -9.73
CA ASN A 269 4.05 10.09 -8.67
C ASN A 269 4.84 11.30 -9.18
N GLU A 270 5.65 11.14 -10.22
CA GLU A 270 6.50 12.22 -10.72
C GLU A 270 5.86 13.04 -11.86
N GLN A 271 4.87 12.48 -12.57
CA GLN A 271 4.30 13.11 -13.77
C GLN A 271 2.86 13.59 -13.60
N LEU A 272 2.14 13.13 -12.56
CA LEU A 272 0.72 13.43 -12.36
C LEU A 272 0.43 14.09 -11.02
N THR A 273 -0.58 14.96 -11.01
CA THR A 273 -1.15 15.52 -9.77
C THR A 273 -1.92 14.46 -8.97
N PRO A 274 -2.21 14.68 -7.66
CA PRO A 274 -3.00 13.75 -6.85
C PRO A 274 -4.36 13.38 -7.47
N ARG A 275 -5.04 14.36 -8.07
CA ARG A 275 -6.34 14.16 -8.73
C ARG A 275 -6.20 13.27 -9.97
N GLU A 276 -5.14 13.46 -10.75
CA GLU A 276 -4.89 12.67 -11.95
C GLU A 276 -4.49 11.24 -11.62
N ARG A 277 -3.68 11.02 -10.56
CA ARG A 277 -3.38 9.68 -10.04
C ARG A 277 -4.64 8.94 -9.61
N HIS A 278 -5.54 9.59 -8.89
CA HIS A 278 -6.85 9.00 -8.51
C HIS A 278 -7.72 8.70 -9.75
N ALA A 279 -7.65 9.53 -10.79
CA ALA A 279 -8.36 9.28 -12.05
C ALA A 279 -7.84 8.02 -12.77
N VAL A 280 -6.52 7.83 -12.82
CA VAL A 280 -5.88 6.63 -13.40
C VAL A 280 -6.25 5.39 -12.60
N LEU A 281 -6.20 5.46 -11.27
CA LEU A 281 -6.60 4.38 -10.37
C LEU A 281 -8.01 3.87 -10.69
N TRP A 282 -9.01 4.77 -10.66
CA TRP A 282 -10.39 4.37 -10.94
C TRP A 282 -10.61 3.88 -12.38
N PHE A 283 -9.90 4.46 -13.36
CA PHE A 283 -9.99 4.00 -14.75
C PHE A 283 -9.58 2.52 -14.88
N ILE A 284 -8.49 2.13 -14.21
CA ILE A 284 -8.01 0.75 -14.19
C ILE A 284 -9.04 -0.16 -13.51
N GLU A 285 -9.48 0.18 -12.29
CA GLU A 285 -10.49 -0.59 -11.54
C GLU A 285 -11.75 -0.86 -12.38
N GLN A 286 -12.25 0.18 -13.05
CA GLN A 286 -13.43 0.07 -13.88
C GLN A 286 -13.21 -0.85 -15.08
N GLY A 287 -12.00 -0.88 -15.66
CA GLY A 287 -11.61 -1.80 -16.73
C GLY A 287 -11.55 -3.28 -16.28
N LEU A 288 -11.18 -3.51 -15.02
CA LEU A 288 -11.10 -4.84 -14.41
C LEU A 288 -12.48 -5.50 -14.21
N MET A 289 -13.57 -4.74 -14.33
CA MET A 289 -14.95 -5.26 -14.26
C MET A 289 -15.48 -5.82 -15.61
N SER A 290 -14.68 -5.76 -16.66
CA SER A 290 -15.01 -6.34 -17.97
C SER A 290 -14.95 -7.88 -17.94
N LYS A 291 -15.46 -8.54 -19.00
CA LYS A 291 -15.41 -10.01 -19.12
C LYS A 291 -13.98 -10.57 -19.14
N THR A 292 -13.02 -9.77 -19.59
CA THR A 292 -11.59 -10.10 -19.65
C THR A 292 -10.83 -9.64 -18.42
N GLY A 293 -11.51 -9.06 -17.41
CA GLY A 293 -10.90 -8.63 -16.15
C GLY A 293 -10.94 -9.72 -15.07
N LYS A 294 -11.29 -9.36 -13.83
CA LYS A 294 -11.17 -10.23 -12.65
C LYS A 294 -11.93 -11.55 -12.76
N ARG A 295 -13.09 -11.53 -13.46
CA ARG A 295 -13.83 -12.77 -13.79
C ARG A 295 -12.97 -13.77 -14.56
N TYR A 296 -12.24 -13.32 -15.58
CA TYR A 296 -11.38 -14.19 -16.38
C TYR A 296 -10.23 -14.75 -15.55
N GLU A 297 -9.63 -13.93 -14.68
CA GLU A 297 -8.56 -14.37 -13.79
C GLU A 297 -9.04 -15.45 -12.81
N TRP A 298 -10.27 -15.32 -12.30
CA TRP A 298 -10.91 -16.36 -11.50
C TRP A 298 -11.18 -17.64 -12.31
N GLU A 299 -11.68 -17.53 -13.55
CA GLU A 299 -11.88 -18.69 -14.44
C GLU A 299 -10.55 -19.40 -14.74
N VAL A 300 -9.46 -18.66 -15.00
CA VAL A 300 -8.10 -19.21 -15.16
C VAL A 300 -7.63 -19.89 -13.88
N GLY A 301 -7.84 -19.27 -12.72
CA GLY A 301 -7.52 -19.87 -11.42
C GLY A 301 -8.24 -21.21 -11.22
N ALA A 302 -9.54 -21.27 -11.49
CA ALA A 302 -10.33 -22.49 -11.41
C ALA A 302 -9.85 -23.58 -12.40
N ASP A 303 -9.64 -23.21 -13.66
CA ASP A 303 -9.23 -24.14 -14.72
C ASP A 303 -7.79 -24.65 -14.54
N SER A 304 -6.95 -23.91 -13.82
CA SER A 304 -5.56 -24.32 -13.53
C SER A 304 -5.45 -25.56 -12.63
N GLY A 305 -6.50 -25.86 -11.86
CA GLY A 305 -6.49 -26.88 -10.81
C GLY A 305 -5.74 -26.46 -9.53
N ASP A 306 -5.25 -25.22 -9.43
CA ASP A 306 -4.65 -24.67 -8.21
C ASP A 306 -5.72 -24.00 -7.32
N GLU A 307 -6.08 -24.67 -6.23
CA GLU A 307 -7.10 -24.20 -5.29
C GLU A 307 -6.76 -22.84 -4.67
N PHE A 308 -5.47 -22.54 -4.48
CA PHE A 308 -5.05 -21.26 -3.91
C PHE A 308 -5.16 -20.14 -4.94
N ALA A 309 -4.75 -20.39 -6.19
CA ALA A 309 -4.94 -19.44 -7.28
C ALA A 309 -6.42 -19.11 -7.46
N GLN A 310 -7.33 -20.09 -7.44
CA GLN A 310 -8.76 -19.82 -7.50
C GLN A 310 -9.24 -18.99 -6.29
N LEU A 311 -8.84 -19.37 -5.08
CA LEU A 311 -9.25 -18.70 -3.84
C LEU A 311 -8.86 -17.22 -3.83
N ILE A 312 -7.60 -16.90 -4.11
CA ILE A 312 -7.15 -15.50 -4.05
C ILE A 312 -7.85 -14.63 -5.08
N GLN A 313 -8.16 -15.17 -6.27
CA GLN A 313 -8.85 -14.43 -7.33
C GLN A 313 -10.30 -14.13 -6.98
N ASP A 314 -10.96 -15.00 -6.21
CA ASP A 314 -12.33 -14.76 -5.74
C ASP A 314 -12.37 -13.57 -4.76
N PHE A 315 -11.46 -13.54 -3.79
CA PHE A 315 -11.36 -12.45 -2.81
C PHE A 315 -10.90 -11.13 -3.44
N ASP A 316 -9.85 -11.19 -4.25
CA ASP A 316 -9.36 -10.05 -5.03
C ASP A 316 -10.47 -9.47 -5.92
N TRP A 317 -11.26 -10.30 -6.60
CA TRP A 317 -12.41 -9.81 -7.36
C TRP A 317 -13.45 -9.12 -6.47
N ALA A 318 -13.76 -9.68 -5.29
CA ALA A 318 -14.70 -9.06 -4.37
C ALA A 318 -14.23 -7.68 -3.87
N ASP A 319 -12.94 -7.54 -3.58
CA ASP A 319 -12.30 -6.29 -3.17
C ASP A 319 -12.35 -5.26 -4.32
N GLU A 320 -12.11 -5.66 -5.56
CA GLU A 320 -12.09 -4.76 -6.72
C GLU A 320 -13.49 -4.25 -7.10
N VAL A 321 -14.54 -5.02 -6.80
CA VAL A 321 -15.93 -4.52 -6.88
C VAL A 321 -16.16 -3.40 -5.87
N LEU A 322 -15.58 -3.51 -4.68
CA LEU A 322 -15.61 -2.46 -3.66
C LEU A 322 -14.79 -1.24 -4.12
N HIS A 323 -13.59 -1.42 -4.67
CA HIS A 323 -12.73 -0.34 -5.16
C HIS A 323 -13.44 0.49 -6.24
N ALA A 324 -14.05 -0.17 -7.22
CA ALA A 324 -14.82 0.51 -8.26
C ALA A 324 -16.00 1.33 -7.69
N ARG A 325 -16.57 0.96 -6.53
CA ARG A 325 -17.57 1.76 -5.81
C ARG A 325 -16.91 2.96 -5.12
N ILE A 326 -15.79 2.77 -4.44
CA ILE A 326 -15.02 3.84 -3.78
C ILE A 326 -14.68 4.95 -4.79
N GLY A 327 -14.15 4.60 -5.96
CA GLY A 327 -13.87 5.61 -6.99
C GLY A 327 -15.13 6.26 -7.57
N ARG A 328 -16.29 5.58 -7.59
CA ARG A 328 -17.57 6.26 -7.92
C ARG A 328 -17.93 7.34 -6.91
N ASP A 329 -17.78 7.02 -5.62
CA ASP A 329 -18.16 7.90 -4.51
C ASP A 329 -17.21 9.09 -4.36
N TRP A 330 -15.94 8.95 -4.77
CA TRP A 330 -14.91 9.96 -4.48
C TRP A 330 -14.30 10.65 -5.70
N TYR A 331 -14.44 10.07 -6.90
CA TYR A 331 -13.93 10.61 -8.15
C TYR A 331 -15.04 10.86 -9.18
N VAL A 332 -15.85 9.84 -9.51
CA VAL A 332 -16.84 9.95 -10.61
C VAL A 332 -17.93 10.98 -10.32
N LYS A 333 -18.31 11.16 -9.05
CA LYS A 333 -19.30 12.17 -8.64
C LYS A 333 -18.97 13.60 -9.08
N ASP A 334 -17.69 13.88 -9.37
CA ASP A 334 -17.22 15.19 -9.84
C ASP A 334 -17.48 15.38 -11.36
N PHE A 335 -18.00 14.36 -12.05
CA PHE A 335 -18.25 14.37 -13.49
C PHE A 335 -19.74 14.22 -13.82
N GLY A 336 -20.16 14.79 -14.95
CA GLY A 336 -21.55 14.67 -15.41
C GLY A 336 -21.93 13.26 -15.88
N THR A 337 -20.96 12.43 -16.29
CA THR A 337 -21.18 11.04 -16.73
C THR A 337 -19.99 10.14 -16.39
N VAL A 338 -20.25 8.84 -16.25
CA VAL A 338 -19.21 7.81 -16.08
C VAL A 338 -18.24 7.78 -17.27
N ALA A 339 -18.75 7.98 -18.48
CA ALA A 339 -17.92 8.01 -19.70
C ALA A 339 -16.91 9.17 -19.66
N ALA A 340 -17.35 10.37 -19.27
CA ALA A 340 -16.44 11.53 -19.13
C ALA A 340 -15.36 11.31 -18.06
N ALA A 341 -15.70 10.64 -16.97
CA ALA A 341 -14.73 10.25 -15.94
C ALA A 341 -13.71 9.23 -16.48
N ALA A 342 -14.14 8.27 -17.31
CA ALA A 342 -13.25 7.28 -17.94
C ALA A 342 -12.33 7.91 -18.99
N ASP A 343 -12.87 8.80 -19.83
CA ASP A 343 -12.09 9.53 -20.84
C ASP A 343 -11.00 10.39 -20.17
N TYR A 344 -11.32 11.05 -19.05
CA TYR A 344 -10.34 11.82 -18.28
C TYR A 344 -9.25 10.91 -17.69
N GLY A 345 -9.63 9.80 -17.03
CA GLY A 345 -8.66 8.86 -16.46
C GLY A 345 -7.72 8.25 -17.50
N SER A 346 -8.26 7.83 -18.65
CA SER A 346 -7.45 7.37 -19.79
C SER A 346 -6.49 8.46 -20.28
N SER A 347 -6.98 9.69 -20.45
CA SER A 347 -6.16 10.83 -20.88
C SER A 347 -5.07 11.20 -19.88
N CYS A 348 -5.32 11.02 -18.59
CA CYS A 348 -4.29 11.19 -17.55
C CYS A 348 -3.21 10.13 -17.66
N TRP A 349 -3.57 8.87 -17.89
CA TRP A 349 -2.59 7.80 -18.05
C TRP A 349 -1.74 7.99 -19.31
N ASP A 350 -2.30 8.53 -20.40
CA ASP A 350 -1.58 8.82 -21.63
C ASP A 350 -0.48 9.90 -21.47
N LYS A 351 -0.52 10.71 -20.41
CA LYS A 351 0.54 11.68 -20.10
C LYS A 351 1.82 11.00 -19.60
N VAL A 352 1.69 9.80 -19.04
CA VAL A 352 2.78 9.08 -18.37
C VAL A 352 3.65 8.44 -19.44
N VAL A 353 4.82 9.02 -19.67
CA VAL A 353 5.79 8.50 -20.64
C VAL A 353 6.69 7.48 -19.94
N SER A 354 6.93 6.34 -20.61
CA SER A 354 7.89 5.34 -20.16
C SER A 354 9.28 5.71 -20.65
N ASP A 355 10.23 5.79 -19.72
CA ASP A 355 11.64 6.04 -19.99
C ASP A 355 12.42 4.77 -20.41
N TRP A 356 11.74 3.76 -20.96
CA TRP A 356 12.30 2.45 -21.32
C TRP A 356 13.70 2.53 -21.97
N GLU A 357 13.84 3.25 -23.09
CA GLU A 357 15.12 3.34 -23.79
C GLU A 357 16.17 4.16 -23.01
N GLN A 358 15.71 5.11 -22.20
CA GLN A 358 16.59 5.94 -21.38
C GLN A 358 17.17 5.14 -20.22
N TRP A 359 16.36 4.35 -19.49
CA TRP A 359 16.84 3.47 -18.42
C TRP A 359 17.85 2.44 -18.93
N LYS A 360 17.63 1.92 -20.14
CA LYS A 360 18.61 1.05 -20.80
C LYS A 360 19.91 1.79 -21.12
N LYS A 361 19.83 2.99 -21.71
CA LYS A 361 21.00 3.81 -22.05
C LYS A 361 21.81 4.23 -20.82
N GLU A 362 21.13 4.45 -19.70
CA GLU A 362 21.75 4.79 -18.41
C GLU A 362 22.32 3.57 -17.68
N GLY A 363 22.08 2.36 -18.19
CA GLY A 363 22.54 1.11 -17.57
C GLY A 363 21.77 0.72 -16.31
N LEU A 364 20.56 1.27 -16.12
CA LEU A 364 19.70 0.92 -14.98
C LEU A 364 19.05 -0.45 -15.14
N THR A 365 18.88 -0.91 -16.38
CA THR A 365 18.29 -2.21 -16.71
C THR A 365 18.64 -2.63 -18.14
N GLU A 366 18.68 -3.93 -18.39
CA GLU A 366 18.71 -4.47 -19.76
C GLU A 366 17.31 -4.90 -20.24
N HIS A 367 16.29 -4.71 -19.40
CA HIS A 367 14.94 -5.24 -19.60
C HIS A 367 14.95 -6.74 -19.94
N ARG A 368 15.74 -7.51 -19.19
CA ARG A 368 15.90 -8.95 -19.38
C ARG A 368 14.54 -9.65 -19.32
N ASN A 369 14.27 -10.50 -20.30
CA ASN A 369 13.18 -11.46 -20.25
C ASN A 369 13.49 -12.54 -19.19
N TRP A 370 12.81 -12.48 -18.05
CA TRP A 370 12.99 -13.40 -16.92
C TRP A 370 12.08 -14.64 -16.99
N TRP A 371 11.07 -14.67 -17.88
CA TRP A 371 10.09 -15.75 -17.96
C TRP A 371 10.69 -17.15 -18.16
N PRO A 372 11.65 -17.36 -19.09
CA PRO A 372 12.20 -18.70 -19.32
C PRO A 372 12.85 -19.31 -18.08
N ASP A 373 13.44 -18.50 -17.20
CA ASP A 373 14.08 -18.98 -15.99
C ASP A 373 13.06 -19.39 -14.93
N LEU A 374 11.99 -18.60 -14.77
CA LEU A 374 10.86 -18.96 -13.92
C LEU A 374 10.21 -20.25 -14.40
N TYR A 375 9.87 -20.35 -15.69
CA TYR A 375 9.14 -21.50 -16.22
C TYR A 375 9.95 -22.81 -16.13
N ARG A 376 11.28 -22.76 -16.36
CA ARG A 376 12.14 -23.94 -16.12
C ARG A 376 12.12 -24.38 -14.67
N GLU A 377 12.14 -23.44 -13.73
CA GLU A 377 12.10 -23.75 -12.30
C GLU A 377 10.76 -24.40 -11.91
N VAL A 378 9.65 -23.88 -12.44
CA VAL A 378 8.31 -24.46 -12.27
C VAL A 378 8.27 -25.89 -12.81
N CYS A 379 8.75 -26.11 -14.04
CA CYS A 379 8.79 -27.45 -14.64
C CYS A 379 9.68 -28.40 -13.84
N ARG A 380 10.82 -27.91 -13.33
CA ARG A 380 11.73 -28.68 -12.45
C ARG A 380 11.03 -29.13 -11.18
N HIS A 381 10.23 -28.27 -10.53
CA HIS A 381 9.44 -28.64 -9.35
C HIS A 381 8.33 -29.64 -9.65
N ARG A 382 7.74 -29.57 -10.85
CA ARG A 382 6.73 -30.53 -11.33
C ARG A 382 7.32 -31.86 -11.81
N GLY A 383 8.63 -31.92 -12.05
CA GLY A 383 9.28 -33.09 -12.64
C GLY A 383 8.95 -33.26 -14.13
N GLU A 384 8.69 -32.15 -14.82
CA GLU A 384 8.27 -32.11 -16.23
C GLU A 384 9.37 -31.50 -17.11
N GLU A 385 9.41 -31.91 -18.39
CA GLU A 385 10.22 -31.23 -19.40
C GLU A 385 9.50 -29.95 -19.85
N PRO A 386 10.18 -28.79 -19.91
CA PRO A 386 9.53 -27.54 -20.31
C PRO A 386 9.03 -27.58 -21.76
N ASP A 387 7.78 -27.19 -21.99
CA ASP A 387 7.25 -26.98 -23.35
C ASP A 387 8.06 -25.88 -24.08
N PRO A 388 8.70 -26.19 -25.23
CA PRO A 388 9.44 -25.20 -26.01
C PRO A 388 8.61 -23.99 -26.46
N ARG A 389 7.31 -24.14 -26.68
CA ARG A 389 6.41 -23.04 -27.05
C ARG A 389 6.26 -22.04 -25.90
N VAL A 390 6.03 -22.55 -24.69
CA VAL A 390 5.85 -21.73 -23.48
C VAL A 390 7.16 -21.05 -23.09
N LEU A 391 8.28 -21.76 -23.21
CA LEU A 391 9.63 -21.21 -22.99
C LEU A 391 9.98 -20.05 -23.92
N ALA A 392 9.45 -20.05 -25.15
CA ALA A 392 9.81 -19.09 -26.18
C ALA A 392 9.13 -17.71 -26.02
N TYR A 393 8.30 -17.52 -25.00
CA TYR A 393 7.64 -16.23 -24.77
C TYR A 393 8.64 -15.10 -24.54
N ASP A 394 8.53 -14.02 -25.30
CA ASP A 394 9.53 -12.94 -25.40
C ASP A 394 8.95 -11.52 -25.50
N ARG A 395 7.69 -11.33 -25.12
CA ARG A 395 6.99 -10.05 -25.21
C ARG A 395 7.26 -9.17 -24.00
N SER A 396 7.35 -7.87 -24.21
CA SER A 396 7.67 -6.87 -23.19
C SER A 396 6.74 -5.66 -23.23
N TYR A 397 6.79 -4.81 -22.20
CA TYR A 397 5.98 -3.58 -22.13
C TYR A 397 6.55 -2.40 -22.97
N ALA A 398 7.57 -2.62 -23.80
CA ALA A 398 8.25 -1.54 -24.53
C ALA A 398 7.32 -0.71 -25.44
N LYS A 399 6.20 -1.29 -25.89
CA LYS A 399 5.28 -0.68 -26.86
C LYS A 399 3.82 -0.69 -26.42
N THR A 400 3.50 -1.37 -25.33
CA THR A 400 2.13 -1.60 -24.88
C THR A 400 2.06 -1.49 -23.36
N ARG A 401 0.98 -0.88 -22.89
CA ARG A 401 0.65 -0.78 -21.47
C ARG A 401 0.02 -2.08 -20.96
N ALA A 402 -0.14 -2.18 -19.63
CA ALA A 402 -0.82 -3.29 -18.98
C ALA A 402 -2.29 -3.46 -19.41
N ASP A 403 -2.97 -2.39 -19.84
CA ASP A 403 -4.32 -2.45 -20.43
C ASP A 403 -4.33 -2.81 -21.93
N LEU A 404 -3.19 -3.26 -22.47
CA LEU A 404 -2.94 -3.65 -23.87
C LEU A 404 -3.06 -2.49 -24.88
N GLN A 405 -3.21 -1.24 -24.42
CA GLN A 405 -3.14 -0.10 -25.32
C GLN A 405 -1.71 0.15 -25.76
N ARG A 406 -1.54 0.58 -27.02
CA ARG A 406 -0.24 0.96 -27.55
C ARG A 406 0.21 2.27 -26.92
N ILE A 407 1.46 2.31 -26.45
CA ILE A 407 2.09 3.55 -26.00
C ILE A 407 2.31 4.41 -27.24
N ALA A 408 1.80 5.64 -27.24
CA ALA A 408 2.11 6.60 -28.29
C ALA A 408 3.62 6.83 -28.27
N ALA A 409 4.30 6.57 -29.39
CA ALA A 409 5.75 6.73 -29.46
C ALA A 409 6.12 8.18 -29.09
N SER A 410 6.85 8.34 -27.99
CA SER A 410 7.57 9.59 -27.69
C SER A 410 8.65 9.75 -28.76
N GLY A 411 8.50 10.78 -29.60
CA GLY A 411 9.46 11.15 -30.64
C GLY A 411 10.72 11.80 -30.11
#